data_AF-U9TNU0-F1
#
_entry.id   AF-U9TNU0-F1
#
_cell.length_a   1.000
_cell.length_b   1.000
_cell.length_c   1.000
_cell.angle_alpha   90.00
_cell.angle_beta   90.00
_cell.angle_gamma   90.00
#
_symmetry.space_group_name_H-M   'P 1'
#
loop_
_entity.id
_entity.type
_entity.pdbx_description
1 polymer ?
#
loop_
_entity_poly.entity_id
_entity_poly.type
_entity_poly.pdbx_seq_one_letter_code
_entity_poly.pdbx_strand_id
1 'polypeptide(L)'
;YIEIDTQKIDIDLLRKLFNGEAITEKNANQCSTIIPKSSRTKKCAYIHHCDGSVMQGKIVNKPCNVKMYKFIPNDLQECLFVALICVGVHNHPPPPRS
;
A
#
# COMPACT_ATOMS: atom_id res chain seq x y z
N TYR A 1 24.52 8.88 10.97
CA TYR A 1 23.98 8.79 12.34
C TYR A 1 22.68 9.59 12.34
N ILE A 2 21.54 8.98 12.67
CA ILE A 2 20.27 9.73 12.72
C ILE A 2 20.14 10.25 14.15
N GLU A 3 20.24 11.56 14.33
CA GLU A 3 19.94 12.20 15.61
C GLU A 3 18.43 12.27 15.78
N ILE A 4 17.96 11.57 16.81
CA ILE A 4 16.55 11.49 17.18
C ILE A 4 16.34 12.52 18.30
N ASP A 5 15.66 13.63 17.97
CA ASP A 5 15.31 14.67 18.94
C ASP A 5 14.23 14.15 19.91
N THR A 6 14.67 13.69 21.07
CA THR A 6 13.82 13.10 22.10
C THR A 6 12.85 14.08 22.74
N GLN A 7 13.01 15.40 22.56
CA GLN A 7 12.05 16.39 23.07
C GLN A 7 10.81 16.52 22.17
N LYS A 8 10.89 16.09 20.91
CA LYS A 8 9.77 16.07 19.95
C LYS A 8 9.07 14.72 19.85
N ILE A 9 9.61 13.70 20.50
CA ILE A 9 9.17 12.33 20.32
C ILE A 9 8.48 11.87 21.59
N ASP A 10 7.16 11.75 21.49
CA ASP A 10 6.33 11.16 22.52
C ASP A 10 6.59 9.65 22.57
N ILE A 11 7.54 9.27 23.43
CA ILE A 11 7.97 7.89 23.64
C ILE A 11 6.81 7.02 24.11
N ASP A 12 5.88 7.56 24.90
CA ASP A 12 4.72 6.82 25.37
C ASP A 12 3.74 6.55 24.24
N LEU A 13 3.52 7.52 23.35
CA LEU A 13 2.75 7.32 22.12
C LEU A 13 3.42 6.27 21.23
N LEU A 14 4.75 6.33 21.05
CA LEU A 14 5.47 5.33 20.26
C LEU A 14 5.35 3.93 20.88
N ARG A 15 5.53 3.79 22.19
CA ARG A 15 5.35 2.51 22.89
C ARG A 15 3.94 1.98 22.71
N LYS A 16 2.93 2.83 22.86
CA LYS A 16 1.54 2.47 22.61
C LYS A 16 1.32 2.08 21.14
N LEU A 17 1.94 2.74 20.17
CA LEU A 17 1.85 2.37 18.75
C LEU A 17 2.51 1.02 18.46
N PHE A 18 3.71 0.79 18.97
CA PHE A 18 4.43 -0.48 18.78
C PHE A 18 3.77 -1.66 19.50
N ASN A 19 3.12 -1.39 20.64
CA ASN A 19 2.38 -2.40 21.40
C ASN A 19 0.93 -2.57 20.93
N GLY A 20 0.47 -1.77 19.95
CA GLY A 20 -0.92 -1.81 19.47
C GLY A 20 -1.95 -1.23 20.45
N GLU A 21 -1.52 -0.43 21.43
CA GLU A 21 -2.36 0.24 22.42
C GLU A 21 -2.78 1.67 21.98
N ALA A 22 -2.13 2.25 20.97
CA ALA A 22 -2.43 3.58 20.43
C ALA A 22 -3.52 3.58 19.33
N ILE A 23 -4.47 2.64 19.40
CA ILE A 23 -5.57 2.59 18.47
C ILE A 23 -6.60 3.65 18.87
N THR A 24 -6.51 4.85 18.32
CA THR A 24 -7.62 5.81 18.38
C THR A 24 -8.81 5.27 17.58
N GLU A 25 -10.05 5.40 18.07
CA GLU A 25 -11.28 4.95 17.39
C GLU A 25 -11.36 5.41 15.91
N LYS A 26 -10.76 6.55 15.58
CA LYS A 26 -10.70 7.09 14.21
C LYS A 26 -9.82 6.28 13.24
N ASN A 27 -8.83 5.54 13.74
CA ASN A 27 -7.88 4.75 12.95
C ASN A 27 -8.04 3.24 13.12
N ALA A 28 -8.84 2.78 14.10
CA ALA A 28 -9.09 1.35 14.36
C ALA A 28 -9.61 0.59 13.12
N ASN A 29 -10.38 1.28 12.29
CA ASN A 29 -11.04 0.71 11.13
C ASN A 29 -10.25 0.90 9.81
N GLN A 30 -9.07 1.54 9.85
CA GLN A 30 -8.29 1.82 8.64
C GLN A 30 -7.03 0.97 8.58
N CYS A 31 -6.95 0.10 7.56
CA CYS A 31 -5.76 -0.68 7.26
C CYS A 31 -5.09 -0.17 5.99
N SER A 32 -3.80 0.13 6.09
CA SER A 32 -2.97 0.62 4.97
C SER A 32 -2.21 -0.49 4.24
N THR A 33 -2.61 -1.75 4.42
CA THR A 33 -1.97 -2.88 3.75
C THR A 33 -2.28 -2.83 2.25
N ILE A 34 -1.23 -2.67 1.45
CA ILE A 34 -1.29 -2.69 -0.02
C ILE A 34 -0.45 -3.89 -0.48
N ILE A 35 -1.02 -4.70 -1.37
CA ILE A 35 -0.32 -5.85 -1.96
C ILE A 35 -0.40 -5.79 -3.49
N PRO A 36 0.57 -6.37 -4.21
CA PRO A 36 0.52 -6.46 -5.66
C PRO A 36 -0.74 -7.17 -6.15
N LYS A 37 -1.31 -6.72 -7.27
CA LYS A 37 -2.49 -7.34 -7.90
C LYS A 37 -2.24 -8.82 -8.30
N SER A 38 -0.99 -9.19 -8.56
CA SER A 38 -0.58 -10.57 -8.84
C SER A 38 -0.59 -11.49 -7.61
N SER A 39 -0.75 -10.93 -6.40
CA SER A 39 -0.82 -11.71 -5.18
C SER A 39 -2.08 -12.59 -5.14
N ARG A 40 -1.92 -13.82 -4.65
CA ARG A 40 -3.04 -14.75 -4.41
C ARG A 40 -3.68 -14.53 -3.04
N THR A 41 -3.13 -13.61 -2.23
CA THR A 41 -3.57 -13.34 -0.86
C THR A 41 -4.93 -12.64 -0.84
N LYS A 42 -5.93 -13.30 -0.24
CA LYS A 42 -7.30 -12.76 -0.09
C LYS A 42 -7.56 -12.15 1.28
N LYS A 43 -6.65 -12.34 2.24
CA LYS A 43 -6.79 -11.90 3.63
C LYS A 43 -5.57 -11.10 4.08
N CYS A 44 -5.79 -10.07 4.88
CA CYS A 44 -4.73 -9.30 5.49
C CYS A 44 -3.89 -10.18 6.42
N ALA A 45 -2.58 -9.93 6.48
CA ALA A 45 -1.69 -10.61 7.41
C ALA A 45 -1.86 -10.10 8.85
N TYR A 46 -2.36 -8.88 9.01
CA TYR A 46 -2.61 -8.26 10.31
C TYR A 46 -4.03 -8.55 10.79
N ILE A 47 -4.19 -8.53 12.12
CA ILE A 47 -5.47 -8.65 12.80
C ILE A 47 -6.18 -7.29 12.80
N HIS A 48 -7.49 -7.30 12.62
CA HIS A 48 -8.34 -6.13 12.59
C HIS A 48 -9.35 -6.20 13.74
N HIS A 49 -9.65 -5.04 14.33
CA HIS A 49 -10.70 -4.88 15.31
C HIS A 49 -11.84 -4.11 14.65
N CYS A 50 -12.99 -4.75 14.47
CA CYS A 50 -14.20 -4.12 13.94
C CYS A 50 -15.32 -4.33 14.96
N ASP A 51 -15.92 -3.24 15.45
CA ASP A 51 -17.07 -3.26 16.35
C ASP A 51 -16.89 -4.19 17.58
N GLY A 52 -15.71 -4.14 18.19
CA GLY A 52 -15.35 -4.96 19.37
C GLY A 52 -15.01 -6.43 19.06
N SER A 53 -15.09 -6.84 17.80
CA SER A 53 -14.71 -8.19 17.37
C SER A 53 -13.35 -8.21 16.68
N VAL A 54 -12.59 -9.28 16.96
CA VAL A 54 -11.28 -9.52 16.36
C VAL A 54 -11.46 -10.38 15.11
N MET A 55 -10.99 -9.90 13.97
CA MET A 55 -11.14 -10.61 12.69
C MET A 55 -9.94 -10.42 11.77
N GLN A 56 -9.84 -11.29 10.76
CA GLN A 56 -8.85 -11.15 9.71
C GLN A 56 -9.44 -10.32 8.56
N GLY A 57 -8.80 -9.20 8.23
CA GLY A 57 -9.29 -8.29 7.19
C GLY A 57 -9.34 -8.95 5.82
N LYS A 58 -10.34 -8.59 5.02
CA LYS A 58 -10.45 -9.04 3.62
C LYS A 58 -9.67 -8.09 2.71
N ILE A 59 -8.82 -8.64 1.85
CA ILE A 59 -8.20 -7.84 0.78
C ILE A 59 -9.26 -7.52 -0.27
N VAL A 60 -9.37 -6.24 -0.60
CA VAL A 60 -10.27 -5.75 -1.66
C VAL A 60 -9.44 -5.25 -2.84
N ASN A 61 -9.92 -5.55 -4.04
CA ASN A 61 -9.30 -5.04 -5.26
C ASN A 61 -9.73 -3.58 -5.48
N LYS A 62 -8.76 -2.66 -5.50
CA LYS A 62 -8.98 -1.26 -5.87
C LYS A 62 -8.49 -1.03 -7.30
N PRO A 63 -9.39 -0.96 -8.30
CA PRO A 63 -8.97 -0.80 -9.69
C PRO A 63 -8.33 0.57 -9.93
N CYS A 64 -7.26 0.58 -10.73
CA CYS A 64 -6.65 1.80 -11.25
C CYS A 64 -7.33 2.21 -12.56
N ASN A 65 -7.58 3.51 -12.71
CA ASN A 65 -8.18 4.07 -13.93
C ASN A 65 -7.15 4.36 -15.03
N VAL A 66 -5.85 4.25 -14.74
CA VAL A 66 -4.78 4.43 -15.72
C VAL A 66 -4.78 3.28 -16.72
N LYS A 67 -4.74 3.62 -18.01
CA LYS A 67 -4.58 2.67 -19.11
C LYS A 67 -3.12 2.63 -19.54
N MET A 68 -2.57 1.43 -19.66
CA MET A 68 -1.21 1.21 -20.19
C MET A 68 -1.30 0.59 -21.58
N TYR A 69 -0.61 1.20 -22.53
CA TYR A 69 -0.47 0.72 -23.90
C TYR A 69 0.98 0.34 -24.15
N LYS A 70 1.20 -0.88 -24.61
CA LYS A 70 2.53 -1.38 -24.99
C LYS A 70 2.60 -1.46 -26.50
N PHE A 71 3.51 -0.70 -27.10
CA PHE A 71 3.79 -0.75 -28.53
C PHE A 71 5.10 -1.49 -28.73
N ILE A 72 5.01 -2.66 -29.35
CA ILE A 72 6.16 -3.47 -29.72
C ILE A 72 6.31 -3.31 -31.24
N PRO A 73 7.43 -2.77 -31.73
CA PRO A 73 7.71 -2.74 -33.16
C PRO A 73 7.70 -4.16 -33.74
N ASN A 74 7.24 -4.30 -34.98
CA ASN A 74 7.25 -5.59 -35.67
C ASN A 74 8.68 -6.10 -35.89
N ASP A 75 9.61 -5.18 -36.14
CA ASP A 75 11.04 -5.46 -36.24
C ASP A 75 11.82 -4.66 -35.20
N LEU A 76 12.43 -5.38 -34.28
CA LEU A 76 13.26 -4.81 -33.23
C LEU A 76 14.70 -4.55 -33.68
N GLN A 77 15.13 -5.07 -34.84
CA GLN A 77 16.43 -4.72 -35.42
C GLN A 77 16.39 -3.33 -36.08
N GLU A 78 15.29 -2.99 -36.74
CA GLU A 78 15.09 -1.66 -37.33
C GLU A 78 14.62 -0.61 -36.29
N CYS A 79 13.84 -1.03 -35.29
CA CYS A 79 13.36 -0.16 -34.21
C CYS A 79 13.64 -0.78 -32.83
N LEU A 80 14.76 -0.41 -32.23
CA LEU A 80 15.29 -1.01 -31.00
C LEU A 80 14.59 -0.58 -29.70
N PHE A 81 13.39 -0.02 -29.75
CA PHE A 81 12.68 0.40 -28.54
C PHE A 81 11.21 -0.02 -28.50
N VAL A 82 10.77 -0.35 -27.31
CA VAL A 82 9.36 -0.59 -26.98
C VAL A 82 8.83 0.69 -26.34
N ALA A 83 7.69 1.20 -26.81
CA ALA A 83 7.05 2.34 -26.17
C ALA A 83 5.97 1.85 -25.19
N LEU A 84 5.98 2.40 -23.97
CA LEU A 84 4.93 2.22 -22.99
C LEU A 84 4.25 3.58 -22.76
N ILE A 85 2.96 3.67 -23.08
CA ILE A 85 2.17 4.89 -22.88
C ILE A 85 1.19 4.66 -21.72
N CYS A 86 1.25 5.52 -20.72
CA CYS A 86 0.33 5.52 -19.57
C CYS A 86 -0.62 6.71 -19.70
N VAL A 87 -1.93 6.46 -19.78
CA VAL A 87 -2.96 7.50 -19.94
C VAL A 87 -3.91 7.48 -18.74
N GLY A 88 -4.09 8.63 -18.09
CA GLY A 88 -5.02 8.82 -16.98
C GLY A 88 -4.33 9.26 -15.68
N VAL A 89 -5.12 9.39 -14.61
CA VAL A 89 -4.66 9.79 -13.28
C VAL A 89 -4.86 8.65 -12.29
N HIS A 90 -3.85 8.36 -11.47
CA HIS A 90 -3.94 7.36 -10.42
C HIS A 90 -4.94 7.79 -9.33
N ASN A 91 -5.81 6.86 -8.94
CA ASN A 91 -6.85 7.04 -7.90
C ASN A 91 -6.54 6.20 -6.63
N HIS A 92 -5.28 5.81 -6.47
CA HIS A 92 -4.80 4.97 -5.38
C HIS A 92 -3.39 5.40 -4.95
N PRO A 93 -2.98 5.12 -3.70
CA PRO A 93 -1.62 5.40 -3.24
C PRO A 93 -0.58 4.55 -4.01
N PRO A 94 0.69 4.97 -4.04
CA PRO A 94 1.78 4.17 -4.59
C PRO A 94 1.89 2.82 -3.85
N PRO A 95 2.28 1.74 -4.55
CA PRO A 95 2.60 0.49 -3.89
C PRO A 95 3.83 0.64 -2.98
N PRO A 96 3.97 -0.22 -1.95
CA PRO A 96 5.17 -0.26 -1.10
C PRO A 96 6.43 -0.49 -1.93
N ARG A 97 7.57 0.05 -1.50
CA ARG A 97 8.88 -0.27 -2.09
C ARG A 97 9.28 -1.70 -1.68
N SER A 98 9.83 -2.46 -2.62
CA SER A 98 10.40 -3.80 -2.39
C SER A 98 11.71 -3.75 -1.61
#